data_AF-A0A835VWX1-F1
#
_entry.id   AF-A0A835VWX1-F1
#
_cell.length_a   1.000
_cell.length_b   1.000
_cell.length_c   1.000
_cell.angle_alpha   90.00
_cell.angle_beta   90.00
_cell.angle_gamma   90.00
#
_symmetry.space_group_name_H-M   'P 1'
#
loop_
_entity.id
_entity.type
_entity.pdbx_description
1 polymer ?
#
loop_
_entity_poly.entity_id
_entity_poly.type
_entity_poly.pdbx_seq_one_letter_code
_entity_poly.pdbx_strand_id
1 'polypeptide(L)'
;MSRLRLHHRQQAAVDAAVQCLLPALQPLLLAVKPTKTAKGFSNRAKAGSDTNRFGVEIPVADGSPQAAIDLTATILNTTVARLKQRPGGASAAAAAGLSNWTVVHAREDALQLAQAAARGGGKSSSGGQPQVLGLRQACQQPQLAGLLVVVEPQVADVALVEQLLDEVWAGPAALVVNPGWGQQGAAPVPAEYGRVLDSVNVVYSFLPCAIQGLLGPKEGAVLRTADAAGGATAGKPAPWRILLKQKEEFVQVGAMPRRPTSSDLELAFLNASAASSPLTKTAKFIRGLIPGKKD
;
A
#
# COMPACT_ATOMS: atom_id res chain seq x y z
N MET A 1 8.14 -23.01 2.36
CA MET A 1 8.99 -21.80 2.50
C MET A 1 9.21 -21.54 3.99
N SER A 2 10.44 -21.26 4.46
CA SER A 2 10.70 -21.04 5.90
C SER A 2 10.24 -19.65 6.35
N ARG A 3 9.68 -19.54 7.58
CA ARG A 3 9.19 -18.26 8.17
C ARG A 3 10.24 -17.15 8.12
N LEU A 4 11.52 -17.47 8.33
CA LEU A 4 12.64 -16.51 8.28
C LEU A 4 12.79 -15.83 6.90
N ARG A 5 12.61 -16.59 5.80
CA ARG A 5 12.69 -16.03 4.43
C ARG A 5 11.50 -15.13 4.11
N LEU A 6 10.34 -15.42 4.68
CA LEU A 6 9.13 -14.62 4.50
C LEU A 6 9.24 -13.28 5.23
N HIS A 7 9.73 -13.28 6.48
CA HIS A 7 9.98 -12.05 7.24
C HIS A 7 10.99 -11.12 6.55
N HIS A 8 12.09 -11.66 6.02
CA HIS A 8 13.06 -10.84 5.29
C HIS A 8 12.46 -10.20 4.03
N ARG A 9 11.60 -10.94 3.31
CA ARG A 9 10.87 -10.43 2.14
C ARG A 9 9.82 -9.39 2.53
N GLN A 10 9.11 -9.59 3.63
CA GLN A 10 8.11 -8.64 4.13
C GLN A 10 8.76 -7.34 4.60
N GLN A 11 9.88 -7.42 5.34
CA GLN A 11 10.63 -6.24 5.76
C GLN A 11 11.14 -5.42 4.56
N ALA A 12 11.69 -6.09 3.54
CA ALA A 12 12.11 -5.43 2.31
C ALA A 12 10.95 -4.72 1.59
N ALA A 13 9.76 -5.35 1.56
CA ALA A 13 8.56 -4.75 1.00
C ALA A 13 8.08 -3.54 1.82
N VAL A 14 8.13 -3.60 3.15
CA VAL A 14 7.83 -2.47 4.04
C VAL A 14 8.82 -1.32 3.80
N ASP A 15 10.12 -1.60 3.74
CA ASP A 15 11.13 -0.58 3.46
C ASP A 15 10.90 0.11 2.11
N ALA A 16 10.58 -0.65 1.07
CA ALA A 16 10.25 -0.12 -0.24
C ALA A 16 8.95 0.72 -0.22
N ALA A 17 7.91 0.25 0.47
CA ALA A 17 6.64 0.96 0.61
C ALA A 17 6.82 2.29 1.35
N VAL A 18 7.54 2.28 2.47
CA VAL A 18 7.85 3.48 3.24
C VAL A 18 8.68 4.43 2.39
N GLN A 19 9.69 3.95 1.67
CA GLN A 19 10.48 4.80 0.77
C GLN A 19 9.62 5.50 -0.30
N CYS A 20 8.59 4.84 -0.82
CA CYS A 20 7.63 5.44 -1.77
C CYS A 20 6.70 6.46 -1.10
N LEU A 21 6.34 6.25 0.16
CA LEU A 21 5.42 7.09 0.92
C LEU A 21 6.06 8.42 1.39
N LEU A 22 7.31 8.39 1.85
CA LEU A 22 7.97 9.52 2.52
C LEU A 22 7.97 10.84 1.73
N PRO A 23 8.22 10.88 0.40
CA PRO A 23 8.23 12.13 -0.35
C PRO A 23 6.88 12.86 -0.35
N ALA A 24 5.77 12.11 -0.35
CA ALA A 24 4.42 12.67 -0.30
C ALA A 24 4.00 13.00 1.14
N LEU A 25 4.40 12.16 2.11
CA LEU A 25 4.01 12.31 3.50
C LEU A 25 4.75 13.45 4.22
N GLN A 26 6.06 13.63 3.99
CA GLN A 26 6.86 14.61 4.74
C GLN A 26 6.35 16.06 4.61
N PRO A 27 6.02 16.59 3.40
CA PRO A 27 5.47 17.94 3.28
C PRO A 27 4.15 18.13 4.04
N LEU A 28 3.28 17.12 4.03
CA LEU A 28 2.00 17.14 4.75
C LEU A 28 2.21 17.24 6.26
N LEU A 29 3.19 16.50 6.79
CA LEU A 29 3.54 16.53 8.21
C LEU A 29 4.16 17.86 8.62
N LEU A 30 5.01 18.45 7.79
CA LEU A 30 5.64 19.76 8.05
C LEU A 30 4.64 20.92 7.99
N ALA A 31 3.55 20.77 7.23
CA ALA A 31 2.48 21.75 7.16
C ALA A 31 1.57 21.76 8.42
N VAL A 32 1.67 20.74 9.28
CA VAL A 32 0.91 20.69 10.54
C VAL A 32 1.46 21.72 11.51
N LYS A 33 0.73 22.83 11.71
CA LYS A 33 1.09 23.83 12.73
C LYS A 33 0.86 23.26 14.13
N PRO A 34 1.82 23.38 15.06
CA PRO A 34 1.60 23.00 16.46
C PRO A 34 0.63 23.99 17.12
N THR A 35 -0.60 23.55 17.40
CA THR A 35 -1.54 24.31 18.23
C THR A 35 -1.12 24.19 19.70
N LYS A 36 -0.55 25.26 20.27
CA LYS A 36 -0.05 25.29 21.66
C LYS A 36 -1.12 25.13 22.74
N THR A 37 -2.40 25.14 22.40
CA THR A 37 -3.50 25.00 23.38
C THR A 37 -4.74 24.47 22.70
N ALA A 38 -4.92 23.14 22.70
CA ALA A 38 -6.23 22.49 22.73
C ALA A 38 -6.03 20.98 22.88
N LYS A 39 -6.62 20.39 23.93
CA LYS A 39 -7.07 18.99 23.86
C LYS A 39 -8.04 18.91 22.68
N GLY A 40 -7.65 18.20 21.64
CA GLY A 40 -8.46 18.05 20.42
C GLY A 40 -7.98 19.00 19.32
N PHE A 41 -7.64 18.42 18.18
CA PHE A 41 -7.45 19.13 16.93
C PHE A 41 -8.75 19.85 16.56
N SER A 42 -8.90 21.12 16.96
CA SER A 42 -9.97 21.99 16.46
C SER A 42 -9.53 22.60 15.14
N ASN A 43 -9.35 21.75 14.14
CA ASN A 43 -9.44 22.19 12.76
C ASN A 43 -10.84 21.79 12.28
N ARG A 44 -11.71 22.78 12.10
CA ARG A 44 -12.71 22.70 11.01
C ARG A 44 -11.93 22.79 9.69
N ALA A 45 -11.05 21.83 9.45
CA ALA A 45 -10.38 21.66 8.18
C ALA A 45 -11.44 21.12 7.23
N LYS A 46 -11.45 21.71 6.04
CA LYS A 46 -12.01 21.14 4.81
C LYS A 46 -11.81 19.61 4.85
N ALA A 47 -12.86 18.84 4.54
CA ALA A 47 -12.79 17.38 4.39
C ALA A 47 -11.44 16.98 3.80
N GLY A 48 -10.75 16.02 4.43
CA GLY A 48 -9.36 15.68 4.09
C GLY A 48 -9.20 15.60 2.57
N SER A 49 -8.31 16.42 2.00
CA SER A 49 -8.10 16.50 0.55
C SER A 49 -7.84 15.09 0.01
N ASP A 50 -8.57 14.68 -1.03
CA ASP A 50 -8.41 13.37 -1.70
C ASP A 50 -6.93 13.09 -2.03
N THR A 51 -6.14 14.15 -2.26
CA THR A 51 -4.70 14.08 -2.54
C THR A 51 -3.83 13.49 -1.42
N ASN A 52 -4.35 13.33 -0.21
CA ASN A 52 -3.59 12.92 0.98
C ASN A 52 -3.96 11.52 1.49
N ARG A 53 -4.64 10.73 0.65
CA ARG A 53 -5.05 9.35 0.94
C ARG A 53 -4.11 8.41 0.18
N PHE A 54 -3.38 7.58 0.91
CA PHE A 54 -2.36 6.70 0.35
C PHE A 54 -2.76 5.24 0.50
N GLY A 55 -2.50 4.43 -0.52
CA GLY A 55 -2.66 2.98 -0.46
C GLY A 55 -1.32 2.27 -0.41
N VAL A 56 -1.18 1.28 0.46
CA VAL A 56 -0.03 0.38 0.53
C VAL A 56 -0.48 -1.07 0.52
N GLU A 57 0.02 -1.84 -0.42
CA GLU A 57 -0.30 -3.26 -0.59
C GLU A 57 0.98 -4.10 -0.49
N ILE A 58 1.11 -4.86 0.60
CA ILE A 58 2.28 -5.67 0.95
C ILE A 58 1.80 -7.09 1.26
N PRO A 59 2.50 -8.15 0.79
CA PRO A 59 2.15 -9.52 1.13
C PRO A 59 2.23 -9.73 2.64
N VAL A 60 1.17 -10.30 3.21
CA VAL A 60 1.16 -10.74 4.60
C VAL A 60 1.72 -12.15 4.73
N ALA A 61 2.25 -12.46 5.91
CA ALA A 61 2.82 -13.78 6.17
C ALA A 61 1.75 -14.89 6.11
N ASP A 62 0.55 -14.58 6.59
CA ASP A 62 -0.66 -15.38 6.55
C ASP A 62 -1.89 -14.46 6.73
N GLY A 63 -3.10 -15.02 6.67
CA GLY A 63 -4.36 -14.28 6.84
C GLY A 63 -4.78 -14.05 8.30
N SER A 64 -3.89 -14.30 9.27
CA SER A 64 -4.21 -14.11 10.69
C SER A 64 -4.35 -12.63 11.03
N PRO A 65 -5.22 -12.29 12.01
CA PRO A 65 -5.31 -10.91 12.51
C PRO A 65 -3.98 -10.39 13.09
N GLN A 66 -3.15 -11.28 13.68
CA GLN A 66 -1.85 -10.90 14.21
C GLN A 66 -0.89 -10.42 13.12
N ALA A 67 -0.86 -11.10 11.96
CA ALA A 67 0.00 -10.70 10.85
C ALA A 67 -0.32 -9.29 10.34
N ALA A 68 -1.62 -8.92 10.30
CA ALA A 68 -2.06 -7.58 9.91
C ALA A 68 -1.65 -6.51 10.95
N ILE A 69 -1.76 -6.83 12.25
CA ILE A 69 -1.33 -5.95 13.34
C ILE A 69 0.18 -5.72 13.28
N ASP A 70 0.97 -6.79 13.15
CA ASP A 70 2.43 -6.73 13.09
C ASP A 70 2.92 -5.96 11.86
N LEU A 71 2.30 -6.18 10.69
CA LEU A 71 2.61 -5.43 9.47
C LEU A 71 2.34 -3.94 9.67
N THR A 72 1.18 -3.58 10.23
CA THR A 72 0.80 -2.18 10.48
C THR A 72 1.77 -1.52 11.44
N ALA A 73 2.10 -2.17 12.57
CA ALA A 73 3.08 -1.68 13.52
C ALA A 73 4.46 -1.49 12.88
N THR A 74 4.88 -2.42 12.02
CA THR A 74 6.15 -2.32 11.29
C THR A 74 6.15 -1.12 10.35
N ILE A 75 5.10 -0.93 9.54
CA ILE A 75 4.96 0.24 8.64
C ILE A 75 5.06 1.55 9.43
N LEU A 76 4.32 1.68 10.53
CA LEU A 76 4.32 2.90 11.34
C LEU A 76 5.70 3.19 11.96
N ASN A 77 6.31 2.18 12.58
CA ASN A 77 7.64 2.31 13.20
C ASN A 77 8.72 2.63 12.16
N THR A 78 8.73 1.92 11.02
CA THR A 78 9.66 2.19 9.92
C THR A 78 9.43 3.58 9.34
N THR A 79 8.19 4.05 9.20
CA THR A 79 7.89 5.41 8.73
C THR A 79 8.51 6.47 9.65
N VAL A 80 8.29 6.37 10.97
CA VAL A 80 8.88 7.30 11.94
C VAL A 80 10.41 7.25 11.90
N ALA A 81 11.00 6.05 11.90
CA ALA A 81 12.44 5.87 11.85
C ALA A 81 13.06 6.48 10.58
N ARG A 82 12.46 6.24 9.41
CA ARG A 82 12.94 6.77 8.13
C ARG A 82 12.74 8.27 8.01
N LEU A 83 11.66 8.84 8.57
CA LEU A 83 11.51 10.29 8.65
C LEU A 83 12.64 10.92 9.45
N LYS A 84 13.05 10.35 10.59
CA LYS A 84 14.17 10.89 11.40
C LYS A 84 15.49 10.94 10.62
N GLN A 85 15.69 10.01 9.68
CA GLN A 85 16.90 9.92 8.85
C GLN A 85 16.90 10.90 7.67
N ARG A 86 15.76 11.53 7.35
CA ARG A 86 15.66 12.46 6.21
C ARG A 86 16.10 13.87 6.60
N PRO A 87 16.68 14.65 5.66
CA PRO A 87 16.96 16.07 5.87
C PRO A 87 15.69 16.82 6.29
N GLY A 88 15.78 17.61 7.38
CA GLY A 88 14.63 18.31 7.95
C GLY A 88 13.53 17.40 8.53
N GLY A 89 13.81 16.10 8.68
CA GLY A 89 12.82 15.09 9.00
C GLY A 89 12.52 14.91 10.49
N ALA A 90 13.27 15.55 11.40
CA ALA A 90 13.03 15.44 12.85
C ALA A 90 11.65 15.95 13.27
N SER A 91 11.22 17.11 12.74
CA SER A 91 9.88 17.66 13.01
C SER A 91 8.78 16.80 12.40
N ALA A 92 8.97 16.35 11.15
CA ALA A 92 8.04 15.43 10.50
C ALA A 92 7.92 14.10 11.26
N ALA A 93 9.03 13.55 11.77
CA ALA A 93 9.02 12.34 12.58
C ALA A 93 8.30 12.52 13.92
N ALA A 94 8.40 13.70 14.54
CA ALA A 94 7.63 14.02 15.74
C ALA A 94 6.12 14.12 15.42
N ALA A 95 5.75 14.74 14.30
CA ALA A 95 4.37 14.79 13.82
C ALA A 95 3.83 13.39 13.44
N ALA A 96 4.69 12.50 12.95
CA ALA A 96 4.36 11.11 12.67
C ALA A 96 4.47 10.17 13.87
N GLY A 97 4.74 10.70 15.08
CA GLY A 97 4.84 9.89 16.30
C GLY A 97 3.61 9.02 16.49
N LEU A 98 3.80 7.82 17.04
CA LEU A 98 2.76 6.79 17.15
C LEU A 98 1.48 7.29 17.86
N SER A 99 1.58 8.19 18.84
CA SER A 99 0.42 8.81 19.52
C SER A 99 -0.46 9.68 18.62
N ASN A 100 0.03 10.07 17.45
CA ASN A 100 -0.72 10.90 16.50
C ASN A 100 -1.46 10.06 15.45
N TRP A 101 -1.32 8.73 15.50
CA TRP A 101 -2.00 7.80 14.61
C TRP A 101 -3.26 7.25 15.28
N THR A 102 -4.35 7.25 14.51
CA THR A 102 -5.52 6.40 14.75
C THR A 102 -5.44 5.21 13.80
N VAL A 103 -5.34 4.00 14.35
CA VAL A 103 -5.38 2.74 13.62
C VAL A 103 -6.78 2.17 13.69
N VAL A 104 -7.40 2.02 12.53
CA VAL A 104 -8.75 1.51 12.35
C VAL A 104 -8.67 0.11 11.76
N HIS A 105 -9.10 -0.89 12.52
CA HIS A 105 -9.22 -2.26 12.04
C HIS A 105 -10.62 -2.48 11.47
N ALA A 106 -10.70 -2.93 10.22
CA ALA A 106 -11.97 -3.34 9.61
C ALA A 106 -12.47 -4.68 10.16
N ARG A 107 -11.54 -5.59 10.49
CA ARG A 107 -11.84 -6.89 11.10
C ARG A 107 -11.97 -6.80 12.62
N GLU A 108 -13.04 -7.37 13.15
CA GLU A 108 -13.35 -7.37 14.58
C GLU A 108 -12.37 -8.23 15.40
N ASP A 109 -11.91 -9.36 14.85
CA ASP A 109 -10.92 -10.23 15.52
C ASP A 109 -9.55 -9.54 15.68
N ALA A 110 -9.11 -8.80 14.67
CA ALA A 110 -7.91 -7.97 14.75
C ALA A 110 -8.07 -6.82 15.75
N LEU A 111 -9.23 -6.17 15.79
CA LEU A 111 -9.53 -5.13 16.78
C LEU A 111 -9.37 -5.66 18.22
N GLN A 112 -9.98 -6.80 18.52
CA GLN A 112 -9.94 -7.40 19.85
C GLN A 112 -8.51 -7.72 20.28
N LEU A 113 -7.71 -8.31 19.39
CA LEU A 113 -6.31 -8.62 19.65
C LEU A 113 -5.45 -7.36 19.85
N ALA A 114 -5.62 -6.35 19.00
CA ALA A 114 -4.89 -5.09 19.10
C ALA A 114 -5.22 -4.34 20.41
N GLN A 115 -6.48 -4.31 20.81
CA GLN A 115 -6.90 -3.72 22.08
C GLN A 115 -6.40 -4.51 23.30
N ALA A 116 -6.38 -5.85 23.22
CA ALA A 116 -5.83 -6.69 24.28
C ALA A 116 -4.32 -6.44 24.45
N ALA A 117 -3.57 -6.36 23.35
CA ALA A 117 -2.14 -6.04 23.37
C ALA A 117 -1.88 -4.65 23.96
N ALA A 118 -2.69 -3.65 23.62
CA ALA A 118 -2.58 -2.29 24.16
C ALA A 118 -2.85 -2.22 25.68
N ARG A 119 -3.72 -3.09 26.22
CA ARG A 119 -4.00 -3.19 27.67
C ARG A 119 -2.93 -3.97 28.43
N GLY A 120 -2.30 -4.97 27.79
CA GLY A 120 -1.26 -5.82 28.38
C GLY A 120 0.14 -5.20 28.36
N GLY A 121 0.39 -4.22 27.49
CA GLY A 121 1.65 -3.49 27.45
C GLY A 121 1.80 -2.54 28.65
N GLY A 122 2.69 -2.88 29.58
CA GLY A 122 3.11 -1.95 30.63
C GLY A 122 3.60 -0.62 30.03
N LYS A 123 3.47 0.49 30.76
CA LYS A 123 3.85 1.85 30.34
C LYS A 123 5.26 1.87 29.71
N SER A 124 5.37 1.72 28.39
CA SER A 124 6.64 1.86 27.70
C SER A 124 7.04 3.32 27.71
N SER A 125 8.20 3.61 28.30
CA SER A 125 8.74 4.95 28.41
C SER A 125 9.07 5.53 27.03
N SER A 126 8.56 6.75 26.79
CA SER A 126 8.94 7.73 25.76
C SER A 126 8.33 7.68 24.34
N GLY A 127 7.59 6.64 23.95
CA GLY A 127 6.83 6.62 22.68
C GLY A 127 5.37 6.28 22.96
N GLY A 128 4.44 7.24 22.80
CA GLY A 128 3.02 6.96 23.00
C GLY A 128 2.50 5.86 22.06
N GLN A 129 1.36 5.26 22.37
CA GLN A 129 0.71 4.24 21.53
C GLN A 129 -0.33 4.90 20.60
N PRO A 130 -0.57 4.33 19.40
CA PRO A 130 -1.67 4.80 18.55
C PRO A 130 -3.01 4.54 19.22
N GLN A 131 -4.00 5.37 18.87
CA GLN A 131 -5.39 5.10 19.21
C GLN A 131 -5.89 3.95 18.30
N VAL A 132 -6.51 2.93 18.88
CA VAL A 132 -7.01 1.76 18.12
C VAL A 132 -8.53 1.72 18.17
N LEU A 133 -9.18 1.70 17.01
CA LEU A 133 -10.65 1.67 16.86
C LEU A 133 -11.09 0.59 15.86
N GLY A 134 -12.31 0.10 16.02
CA GLY A 134 -13.00 -0.64 14.95
C GLY A 134 -13.56 0.31 13.89
N LEU A 135 -13.74 -0.14 12.65
CA LEU A 135 -14.26 0.70 11.56
C LEU A 135 -15.62 1.34 11.87
N ARG A 136 -16.57 0.57 12.40
CA ARG A 136 -17.88 1.10 12.81
C ARG A 136 -17.77 2.11 13.95
N GLN A 137 -16.91 1.83 14.93
CA GLN A 137 -16.66 2.72 16.07
C GLN A 137 -16.01 4.03 15.62
N ALA A 138 -15.10 3.97 14.64
CA ALA A 138 -14.47 5.14 14.04
C ALA A 138 -15.52 6.01 13.34
N CYS A 139 -16.42 5.41 12.55
CA CYS A 139 -17.50 6.14 11.87
C CYS A 139 -18.51 6.82 12.82
N GLN A 140 -18.61 6.35 14.06
CA GLN A 140 -19.47 6.93 15.09
C GLN A 140 -18.81 8.08 15.87
N GLN A 141 -17.51 8.33 15.64
CA GLN A 141 -16.86 9.48 16.27
C GLN A 141 -17.39 10.77 15.65
N PRO A 142 -17.61 11.83 16.45
CA PRO A 142 -18.05 13.12 15.92
C PRO A 142 -17.02 13.72 14.95
N GLN A 143 -15.74 13.46 15.20
CA GLN A 143 -14.63 13.80 14.31
C GLN A 143 -13.38 13.01 14.73
N LEU A 144 -12.59 12.58 13.76
CA LEU A 144 -11.23 12.07 13.94
C LEU A 144 -10.21 13.03 13.35
N ALA A 145 -9.05 13.13 13.97
CA ALA A 145 -7.98 14.01 13.52
C ALA A 145 -6.61 13.35 13.66
N GLY A 146 -5.57 14.04 13.16
CA GLY A 146 -4.25 13.45 13.08
C GLY A 146 -4.15 12.43 11.94
N LEU A 147 -3.18 11.54 12.04
CA LEU A 147 -2.91 10.55 11.00
C LEU A 147 -3.87 9.36 11.15
N LEU A 148 -4.33 8.84 10.02
CA LEU A 148 -5.27 7.71 9.99
C LEU A 148 -4.63 6.51 9.28
N VAL A 149 -4.81 5.31 9.83
CA VAL A 149 -4.59 4.05 9.11
C VAL A 149 -5.89 3.26 9.10
N VAL A 150 -6.30 2.76 7.94
CA VAL A 150 -7.37 1.77 7.79
C VAL A 150 -6.75 0.46 7.35
N VAL A 151 -6.93 -0.60 8.14
CA VAL A 151 -6.24 -1.89 7.97
C VAL A 151 -7.18 -2.95 7.42
N GLU A 152 -6.80 -3.53 6.29
CA GLU A 152 -7.47 -4.65 5.59
C GLU A 152 -8.98 -4.47 5.36
N PRO A 153 -9.49 -3.29 4.95
CA PRO A 153 -10.90 -3.13 4.66
C PRO A 153 -11.30 -3.99 3.45
N GLN A 154 -12.46 -4.65 3.52
CA GLN A 154 -12.98 -5.51 2.46
C GLN A 154 -14.00 -4.77 1.59
N VAL A 155 -14.46 -5.41 0.51
CA VAL A 155 -15.50 -4.83 -0.37
C VAL A 155 -16.77 -4.46 0.42
N ALA A 156 -17.14 -5.24 1.44
CA ALA A 156 -18.27 -4.95 2.32
C ALA A 156 -18.09 -3.71 3.21
N ASP A 157 -16.85 -3.23 3.37
CA ASP A 157 -16.49 -2.10 4.23
C ASP A 157 -16.40 -0.79 3.45
N VAL A 158 -16.47 -0.81 2.12
CA VAL A 158 -16.18 0.35 1.26
C VAL A 158 -17.05 1.56 1.62
N ALA A 159 -18.35 1.35 1.88
CA ALA A 159 -19.25 2.41 2.30
C ALA A 159 -18.82 3.07 3.62
N LEU A 160 -18.37 2.26 4.60
CA LEU A 160 -17.88 2.77 5.88
C LEU A 160 -16.53 3.47 5.73
N VAL A 161 -15.67 2.99 4.82
CA VAL A 161 -14.39 3.66 4.52
C VAL A 161 -14.62 5.00 3.84
N GLU A 162 -15.57 5.09 2.91
CA GLU A 162 -15.97 6.36 2.31
C GLU A 162 -16.48 7.34 3.37
N GLN A 163 -17.45 6.92 4.21
CA GLN A 163 -17.96 7.74 5.31
C GLN A 163 -16.82 8.20 6.24
N LEU A 164 -15.92 7.29 6.63
CA LEU A 164 -14.81 7.60 7.51
C LEU A 164 -13.89 8.67 6.89
N LEU A 165 -13.55 8.54 5.61
CA LEU A 165 -12.61 9.44 4.93
C LEU A 165 -13.22 10.78 4.54
N ASP A 166 -14.50 10.80 4.16
CA ASP A 166 -15.17 11.99 3.64
C ASP A 166 -15.86 12.82 4.73
N GLU A 167 -16.42 12.17 5.76
CA GLU A 167 -17.28 12.84 6.74
C GLU A 167 -16.64 12.93 8.13
N VAL A 168 -15.90 11.90 8.55
CA VAL A 168 -15.45 11.78 9.94
C VAL A 168 -14.01 12.25 10.14
N TRP A 169 -13.11 11.90 9.22
CA TRP A 169 -11.70 12.19 9.35
C TRP A 169 -11.30 13.55 8.77
N ALA A 170 -10.60 14.33 9.59
CA ALA A 170 -9.99 15.60 9.21
C ALA A 170 -8.52 15.62 9.67
N GLY A 171 -7.62 15.11 8.82
CA GLY A 171 -6.21 14.99 9.15
C GLY A 171 -5.27 15.27 7.98
N PRO A 172 -3.95 15.33 8.27
CA PRO A 172 -2.95 15.63 7.25
C PRO A 172 -2.75 14.50 6.23
N ALA A 173 -2.87 13.23 6.64
CA ALA A 173 -2.72 12.07 5.76
C ALA A 173 -3.45 10.83 6.29
N ALA A 174 -4.00 10.03 5.37
CA ALA A 174 -4.60 8.74 5.64
C ALA A 174 -3.89 7.63 4.85
N LEU A 175 -3.74 6.46 5.46
CA LEU A 175 -3.16 5.27 4.86
C LEU A 175 -4.18 4.14 4.84
N VAL A 176 -4.41 3.53 3.68
CA VAL A 176 -5.20 2.30 3.53
C VAL A 176 -4.24 1.16 3.26
N VAL A 177 -4.14 0.23 4.21
CA VAL A 177 -3.21 -0.91 4.14
C VAL A 177 -3.97 -2.15 3.71
N ASN A 178 -3.47 -2.81 2.66
CA ASN A 178 -3.99 -4.06 2.12
C ASN A 178 -5.52 -4.08 1.92
N PRO A 179 -6.12 -3.09 1.23
CA PRO A 179 -7.54 -3.14 0.93
C PRO A 179 -7.89 -4.38 0.11
N GLY A 180 -8.98 -5.05 0.45
CA GLY A 180 -9.49 -6.25 -0.23
C GLY A 180 -10.13 -5.96 -1.60
N TRP A 181 -10.16 -4.69 -2.04
CA TRP A 181 -10.60 -4.28 -3.37
C TRP A 181 -9.44 -3.98 -4.30
N GLY A 182 -9.67 -4.08 -5.61
CA GLY A 182 -8.64 -3.84 -6.63
C GLY A 182 -7.55 -4.91 -6.68
N GLN A 183 -7.58 -5.92 -5.82
CA GLN A 183 -6.69 -7.09 -5.92
C GLN A 183 -7.20 -8.06 -6.99
N GLN A 184 -6.31 -8.86 -7.57
CA GLN A 184 -6.71 -9.90 -8.51
C GLN A 184 -7.61 -10.92 -7.80
N GLY A 185 -8.77 -11.22 -8.37
CA GLY A 185 -9.74 -12.14 -7.78
C GLY A 185 -10.63 -11.53 -6.70
N ALA A 186 -10.45 -10.25 -6.36
CA ALA A 186 -11.38 -9.54 -5.51
C ALA A 186 -12.76 -9.43 -6.17
N ALA A 187 -13.82 -9.45 -5.35
CA ALA A 187 -15.16 -9.14 -5.80
C ALA A 187 -15.20 -7.71 -6.40
N PRO A 188 -16.02 -7.47 -7.44
CA PRO A 188 -16.19 -6.13 -7.98
C PRO A 188 -16.78 -5.22 -6.91
N VAL A 189 -16.21 -4.03 -6.78
CA VAL A 189 -16.79 -2.97 -5.95
C VAL A 189 -17.97 -2.36 -6.69
N PRO A 190 -19.12 -2.10 -6.02
CA PRO A 190 -20.23 -1.39 -6.63
C PRO A 190 -19.81 -0.04 -7.22
N ALA A 191 -20.38 0.31 -8.38
CA ALA A 191 -19.95 1.47 -9.16
C ALA A 191 -20.14 2.79 -8.41
N GLU A 192 -21.13 2.88 -7.50
CA GLU A 192 -21.33 4.09 -6.69
C GLU A 192 -20.12 4.45 -5.83
N TYR A 193 -19.27 3.49 -5.47
CA TYR A 193 -18.07 3.72 -4.65
C TYR A 193 -16.80 3.97 -5.47
N GLY A 194 -16.91 4.19 -6.79
CA GLY A 194 -15.74 4.48 -7.64
C GLY A 194 -14.91 5.68 -7.14
N ARG A 195 -15.58 6.72 -6.62
CA ARG A 195 -14.93 7.94 -6.12
C ARG A 195 -13.97 7.66 -4.96
N VAL A 196 -14.37 6.90 -3.95
CA VAL A 196 -13.49 6.60 -2.81
C VAL A 196 -12.28 5.78 -3.25
N LEU A 197 -12.45 4.84 -4.19
CA LEU A 197 -11.36 4.04 -4.74
C LEU A 197 -10.34 4.92 -5.47
N ASP A 198 -10.81 5.84 -6.30
CA ASP A 198 -9.97 6.76 -7.07
C ASP A 198 -9.28 7.80 -6.17
N SER A 199 -9.88 8.11 -5.01
CA SER A 199 -9.28 9.00 -4.03
C SER A 199 -8.05 8.39 -3.34
N VAL A 200 -7.91 7.06 -3.29
CA VAL A 200 -6.78 6.39 -2.62
C VAL A 200 -5.63 6.18 -3.61
N ASN A 201 -4.59 7.02 -3.49
CA ASN A 201 -3.41 6.89 -4.33
C ASN A 201 -2.51 5.75 -3.83
N VAL A 202 -2.54 4.60 -4.52
CA VAL A 202 -1.67 3.46 -4.22
C VAL A 202 -0.21 3.81 -4.55
N VAL A 203 0.57 4.15 -3.52
CA VAL A 203 1.98 4.56 -3.63
C VAL A 203 2.93 3.37 -3.67
N TYR A 204 2.49 2.22 -3.15
CA TYR A 204 3.21 0.98 -3.24
C TYR A 204 2.22 -0.19 -3.34
N SER A 205 2.47 -1.09 -4.28
CA SER A 205 1.79 -2.38 -4.33
C SER A 205 2.77 -3.43 -4.78
N PHE A 206 2.88 -4.52 -4.04
CA PHE A 206 3.50 -5.75 -4.49
C PHE A 206 2.59 -6.90 -4.08
N LEU A 207 1.68 -7.29 -4.97
CA LEU A 207 0.77 -8.40 -4.72
C LEU A 207 1.12 -9.58 -5.63
N PRO A 208 1.54 -10.72 -5.06
CA PRO A 208 1.69 -11.96 -5.80
C PRO A 208 0.37 -12.34 -6.45
N CYS A 209 0.44 -12.66 -7.74
CA CYS A 209 -0.70 -13.14 -8.52
C CYS A 209 -0.41 -14.57 -8.98
N ALA A 210 -1.40 -15.45 -8.83
CA ALA A 210 -1.42 -16.74 -9.49
C ALA A 210 -2.46 -16.67 -10.60
N ILE A 211 -2.06 -17.02 -11.82
CA ILE A 211 -2.97 -17.02 -12.96
C ILE A 211 -3.09 -18.44 -13.45
N GLN A 212 -4.33 -18.92 -13.47
CA GLN A 212 -4.68 -20.17 -14.13
C GLN A 212 -4.96 -19.88 -15.60
N GLY A 213 -3.91 -19.90 -16.42
CA GLY A 213 -4.03 -19.75 -17.87
C GLY A 213 -4.06 -21.11 -18.59
N LEU A 214 -4.33 -21.07 -19.89
CA LEU A 214 -4.27 -22.24 -20.81
C LEU A 214 -2.94 -23.02 -20.78
N LEU A 215 -1.85 -22.38 -20.35
CA LEU A 215 -0.50 -22.97 -20.29
C LEU A 215 -0.12 -23.45 -18.87
N GLY A 216 -1.11 -23.62 -17.99
CA GLY A 216 -0.92 -24.03 -16.60
C GLY A 216 -0.75 -22.84 -15.62
N PRO A 217 -0.66 -23.12 -14.32
CA PRO A 217 -0.53 -22.09 -13.30
C PRO A 217 0.81 -21.36 -13.45
N LYS A 218 0.74 -20.03 -13.47
CA LYS A 218 1.91 -19.15 -13.46
C LYS A 218 1.90 -18.26 -12.24
N GLU A 219 3.07 -18.12 -11.62
CA GLU A 219 3.32 -17.17 -10.54
C GLU A 219 3.80 -15.85 -11.11
N GLY A 220 3.31 -14.75 -10.57
CA GLY A 220 3.73 -13.41 -10.93
C GLY A 220 3.45 -12.42 -9.80
N ALA A 221 3.60 -11.13 -10.10
CA ALA A 221 3.18 -10.07 -9.21
C ALA A 221 2.76 -8.83 -10.01
N VAL A 222 1.87 -8.04 -9.42
CA VAL A 222 1.63 -6.67 -9.85
C VAL A 222 2.44 -5.74 -8.95
N LEU A 223 3.26 -4.89 -9.56
CA LEU A 223 4.11 -3.93 -8.86
C LEU A 223 3.72 -2.50 -9.21
N ARG A 224 3.54 -1.66 -8.20
CA ARG A 224 3.52 -0.19 -8.34
C ARG A 224 4.42 0.42 -7.29
N THR A 225 5.18 1.44 -7.69
CA THR A 225 6.04 2.25 -6.83
C THR A 225 5.85 3.71 -7.22
N ALA A 226 5.60 4.62 -6.29
CA ALA A 226 5.59 6.04 -6.63
C ALA A 226 7.00 6.49 -7.07
N ASP A 227 7.10 7.22 -8.18
CA ASP A 227 8.40 7.73 -8.64
C ASP A 227 8.90 8.80 -7.66
N ALA A 228 10.10 8.59 -7.10
CA ALA A 228 10.77 9.53 -6.20
C ALA A 228 11.38 10.74 -6.94
N ALA A 229 11.24 10.81 -8.27
CA ALA A 229 11.80 11.86 -9.11
C ALA A 229 10.85 13.07 -9.18
N GLY A 230 10.87 13.91 -8.14
CA GLY A 230 10.17 15.19 -8.13
C GLY A 230 10.04 15.74 -6.71
N GLY A 231 10.77 16.80 -6.40
CA GLY A 231 10.62 17.50 -5.13
C GLY A 231 9.18 17.97 -4.89
N ALA A 232 8.79 17.99 -3.62
CA ALA A 232 7.61 18.65 -3.03
C ALA A 232 6.19 18.28 -3.52
N THR A 233 6.02 17.57 -4.63
CA THR A 233 4.72 17.08 -5.10
C THR A 233 4.85 15.60 -5.43
N ALA A 234 3.90 14.77 -4.97
CA ALA A 234 3.86 13.36 -5.31
C ALA A 234 4.15 13.20 -6.82
N GLY A 235 5.25 12.51 -7.15
CA GLY A 235 5.67 12.32 -8.53
C GLY A 235 4.53 11.72 -9.35
N LYS A 236 4.58 11.90 -10.67
CA LYS A 236 3.63 11.26 -11.58
C LYS A 236 3.51 9.78 -11.18
N PRO A 237 2.30 9.24 -10.96
CA PRO A 237 2.17 7.86 -10.52
C PRO A 237 2.86 6.95 -11.54
N ALA A 238 3.87 6.19 -11.09
CA ALA A 238 4.55 5.27 -11.98
C ALA A 238 3.53 4.26 -12.52
N PRO A 239 3.70 3.80 -13.77
CA PRO A 239 2.81 2.80 -14.33
C PRO A 239 2.83 1.53 -13.49
N TRP A 240 1.70 0.86 -13.44
CA TRP A 240 1.59 -0.49 -12.90
C TRP A 240 2.44 -1.43 -13.75
N ARG A 241 3.34 -2.17 -13.13
CA ARG A 241 4.23 -3.15 -13.78
C ARG A 241 3.69 -4.55 -13.56
N ILE A 242 3.71 -5.35 -14.62
CA ILE A 242 3.32 -6.75 -14.58
C ILE A 242 4.60 -7.57 -14.54
N LEU A 243 4.77 -8.37 -13.48
CA LEU A 243 5.95 -9.20 -13.26
C LEU A 243 5.56 -10.68 -13.40
N LEU A 244 6.35 -11.43 -14.17
CA LEU A 244 6.23 -12.88 -14.29
C LEU A 244 7.40 -13.53 -13.55
N LYS A 245 7.12 -14.53 -12.70
CA LYS A 245 8.17 -15.31 -12.07
C LYS A 245 8.73 -16.30 -13.08
N GLN A 246 10.01 -16.16 -13.40
CA GLN A 246 10.77 -17.10 -14.22
C GLN A 246 11.90 -17.68 -13.37
N LYS A 247 11.85 -18.99 -13.12
CA LYS A 247 12.72 -19.66 -12.14
C LYS A 247 12.56 -18.99 -10.76
N GLU A 248 13.60 -18.35 -10.24
CA GLU A 248 13.62 -17.67 -8.94
C GLU A 248 13.58 -16.13 -9.05
N GLU A 249 13.41 -15.58 -10.25
CA GLU A 249 13.44 -14.14 -10.51
C GLU A 249 12.12 -13.61 -11.07
N PHE A 250 11.78 -12.37 -10.71
CA PHE A 250 10.66 -11.64 -11.30
C PHE A 250 11.14 -10.83 -12.49
N VAL A 251 10.60 -11.12 -13.67
CA VAL A 251 10.89 -10.41 -14.91
C VAL A 251 9.68 -9.56 -15.30
N GLN A 252 9.90 -8.29 -15.63
CA GLN A 252 8.82 -7.42 -16.11
C GLN A 252 8.40 -7.84 -17.53
N VAL A 253 7.10 -8.10 -17.70
CA VAL A 253 6.51 -8.54 -18.97
C VAL A 253 5.48 -7.56 -19.53
N GLY A 254 5.14 -6.50 -18.77
CA GLY A 254 4.24 -5.45 -19.22
C GLY A 254 4.20 -4.26 -18.27
N ALA A 255 3.61 -3.17 -18.72
CA ALA A 255 3.30 -2.00 -17.90
C ALA A 255 2.02 -1.30 -18.38
N MET A 256 1.24 -0.73 -17.47
CA MET A 256 -0.04 -0.08 -17.77
C MET A 256 -0.26 1.17 -16.90
N PRO A 257 -0.96 2.20 -17.40
CA PRO A 257 -1.28 3.39 -16.61
C PRO A 257 -2.33 3.10 -15.53
N ARG A 258 -3.32 2.25 -15.85
CA ARG A 258 -4.31 1.75 -14.89
C ARG A 258 -3.87 0.42 -14.27
N ARG A 259 -4.50 0.05 -13.16
CA ARG A 259 -4.27 -1.28 -12.56
C ARG A 259 -4.63 -2.39 -13.57
N PRO A 260 -3.76 -3.40 -13.75
CA PRO A 260 -4.05 -4.55 -14.60
C PRO A 260 -5.24 -5.36 -14.06
N THR A 261 -6.15 -5.76 -14.96
CA THR A 261 -7.22 -6.72 -14.70
C THR A 261 -6.73 -8.16 -14.87
N SER A 262 -7.52 -9.17 -14.48
CA SER A 262 -7.17 -10.58 -14.75
C SER A 262 -6.88 -10.82 -16.23
N SER A 263 -7.72 -10.28 -17.11
CA SER A 263 -7.55 -10.41 -18.57
C SER A 263 -6.27 -9.75 -19.08
N ASP A 264 -5.87 -8.60 -18.54
CA ASP A 264 -4.60 -7.95 -18.91
C ASP A 264 -3.40 -8.80 -18.49
N LEU A 265 -3.47 -9.40 -17.29
CA LEU A 265 -2.40 -10.25 -16.78
C LEU A 265 -2.26 -11.55 -17.57
N GLU A 266 -3.38 -12.20 -17.92
CA GLU A 266 -3.43 -13.36 -18.81
C GLU A 266 -2.79 -13.06 -20.16
N LEU A 267 -3.19 -11.95 -20.79
CA LEU A 267 -2.66 -11.52 -22.08
C LEU A 267 -1.15 -11.23 -22.00
N ALA A 268 -0.69 -10.51 -20.98
CA ALA A 268 0.73 -10.22 -20.78
C ALA A 268 1.55 -11.52 -20.62
N PHE A 269 1.02 -12.50 -19.90
CA PHE A 269 1.71 -13.77 -19.66
C PHE A 269 1.72 -14.70 -20.88
N LEU A 270 0.65 -14.68 -21.68
CA LEU A 270 0.60 -15.37 -22.98
C LEU A 270 1.64 -14.77 -23.94
N ASN A 271 1.70 -13.43 -24.04
CA ASN A 271 2.67 -12.74 -24.87
C ASN A 271 4.11 -13.04 -24.43
N ALA A 272 4.37 -13.07 -23.12
CA ALA A 272 5.68 -13.45 -22.59
C ALA A 272 6.05 -14.93 -22.90
N SER A 273 5.09 -15.86 -22.82
CA SER A 273 5.30 -17.26 -23.26
C SER A 273 5.67 -17.34 -24.74
N ALA A 274 4.93 -16.63 -25.60
CA ALA A 274 5.16 -16.66 -27.04
C ALA A 274 6.55 -16.08 -27.40
N ALA A 275 6.94 -14.99 -26.75
CA ALA A 275 8.26 -14.37 -26.93
C ALA A 275 9.42 -15.26 -26.46
N SER A 276 9.18 -16.16 -25.50
CA SER A 276 10.18 -17.08 -24.96
C SER A 276 10.19 -18.47 -25.61
N SER A 277 9.30 -18.71 -26.59
CA SER A 277 9.17 -19.99 -27.31
C SER A 277 10.48 -20.38 -28.06
N PRO A 278 10.85 -21.67 -28.07
CA PRO A 278 12.02 -22.15 -28.84
C PRO A 278 11.98 -21.76 -30.32
N LEU A 279 10.80 -21.69 -30.93
CA LEU A 279 10.60 -21.34 -32.35
C LEU A 279 11.01 -19.89 -32.68
N THR A 280 10.81 -18.96 -31.75
CA THR A 280 11.24 -17.56 -31.91
C THR A 280 12.75 -17.38 -31.67
N LYS A 281 13.37 -18.25 -30.86
CA LYS A 281 14.83 -18.30 -30.70
C LYS A 281 15.52 -18.90 -31.94
N THR A 282 14.97 -19.96 -32.55
CA THR A 282 15.50 -20.52 -33.81
C THR A 282 15.33 -19.56 -34.98
N ALA A 283 14.23 -18.80 -35.07
CA ALA A 283 14.07 -17.79 -36.11
C ALA A 283 15.11 -16.66 -36.03
N LYS A 284 15.48 -16.20 -34.83
CA LYS A 284 16.60 -15.24 -34.64
C LYS A 284 17.96 -15.84 -35.00
N PHE A 285 18.17 -17.12 -34.70
CA PHE A 285 19.40 -17.82 -35.02
C PHE A 285 19.57 -18.04 -36.53
N ILE A 286 18.49 -18.41 -37.24
CA ILE A 286 18.50 -18.58 -38.70
C ILE A 286 18.67 -17.23 -39.41
N ARG A 287 18.07 -16.14 -38.91
CA ARG A 287 18.23 -14.79 -39.49
C ARG A 287 19.66 -14.23 -39.33
N GLY A 288 20.41 -14.69 -38.31
CA GLY A 288 21.83 -14.38 -38.12
C GLY A 288 22.79 -15.21 -38.98
N LEU A 289 22.30 -16.26 -39.64
CA LEU A 289 23.07 -17.16 -40.51
C LEU A 289 22.83 -16.92 -42.01
N ILE A 290 21.98 -15.95 -42.38
CA ILE A 290 21.80 -15.52 -43.77
C ILE A 290 22.76 -14.36 -44.02
N PRO A 291 23.88 -14.55 -44.75
CA PRO A 291 24.73 -13.45 -45.19
C PRO A 291 23.97 -12.68 -46.28
N GLY A 292 23.27 -11.62 -45.88
CA GLY A 292 22.70 -10.64 -46.80
C GLY A 292 23.74 -9.59 -47.15
N LYS A 293 24.21 -9.64 -48.41
CA LYS A 293 24.90 -8.60 -49.19
C LYS A 293 25.07 -7.25 -48.49
N LYS A 294 26.33 -6.89 -48.25
CA LYS A 294 26.76 -5.48 -48.26
C LYS A 294 26.65 -4.99 -49.71
N ASP A 295 26.17 -3.76 -49.88
CA ASP A 295 26.47 -2.95 -51.05
C ASP A 295 28.00 -2.81 -51.22
#